data_AF-E6XFB5-F1
#
_entry.id   AF-E6XFB5-F1
#
_cell.length_a   1.000
_cell.length_b   1.000
_cell.length_c   1.000
_cell.angle_alpha   90.00
_cell.angle_beta   90.00
_cell.angle_gamma   90.00
#
_symmetry.space_group_name_H-M   'P 1'
#
loop_
_entity.id
_entity.type
_entity.pdbx_description
1 polymer ?
#
loop_
_entity_poly.entity_id
_entity_poly.type
_entity_poly.pdbx_seq_one_letter_code
_entity_poly.pdbx_strand_id
1 'polypeptide(L)'
;MTKLCITFSILCSFLFTSNEPEWDIIYTKASYALNHTKKALGSNNFDHQRYYSEKALEAYIDISEYLETSNDDELKLKIEDTISDLEHAVDAPDWDRGRFYSKRVHKNTQDFILELDLRAIEIAEN
;
A
#
# COMPACT_ATOMS: atom_id res chain seq x y z
N MET A 1 48.14 9.60 -13.04
CA MET A 1 46.72 9.94 -13.28
C MET A 1 45.83 8.69 -13.40
N THR A 2 46.29 7.61 -14.04
CA THR A 2 45.53 6.34 -14.17
C THR A 2 45.15 5.68 -12.83
N LYS A 3 46.03 5.69 -11.82
CA LYS A 3 45.72 5.11 -10.50
C LYS A 3 44.63 5.86 -9.72
N LEU A 4 44.51 7.18 -9.93
CA LEU A 4 43.50 8.03 -9.28
C LEU A 4 42.12 7.83 -9.92
N CYS A 5 42.07 7.58 -11.23
CA CYS A 5 40.84 7.24 -11.95
C CYS A 5 40.30 5.86 -11.55
N ILE A 6 41.18 4.88 -11.33
CA ILE A 6 40.78 3.52 -10.90
C ILE A 6 40.20 3.56 -9.48
N THR A 7 40.79 4.33 -8.56
CA THR A 7 40.26 4.47 -7.19
C THR A 7 38.94 5.23 -7.13
N PHE A 8 38.72 6.22 -8.02
CA PHE A 8 37.44 6.92 -8.12
C PHE A 8 36.33 6.01 -8.71
N SER A 9 36.68 5.16 -9.67
CA SER A 9 35.73 4.22 -10.30
C SER A 9 35.27 3.09 -9.37
N ILE A 10 36.06 2.69 -8.37
CA ILE A 10 35.67 1.66 -7.39
C ILE A 10 34.78 2.25 -6.28
N LEU A 11 34.91 3.55 -5.98
CA LEU A 11 34.12 4.21 -4.94
C LEU A 11 32.67 4.51 -5.38
N CYS A 12 32.43 4.72 -6.68
CA CYS A 12 31.09 4.96 -7.22
C CYS A 12 30.17 3.73 -7.24
N SER A 13 30.73 2.52 -7.24
CA SER A 13 29.95 1.28 -7.29
C SER A 13 29.17 0.96 -6.01
N PHE A 14 29.49 1.63 -4.90
CA PHE A 14 28.88 1.38 -3.59
C PHE A 14 27.66 2.27 -3.28
N LEU A 15 27.27 3.16 -4.19
CA LEU A 15 26.23 4.17 -3.92
C LEU A 15 24.83 3.80 -4.42
N PHE A 16 24.64 2.59 -4.97
CA PHE A 16 23.34 2.12 -5.45
C PHE A 16 22.92 0.84 -4.72
N THR A 17 22.53 0.96 -3.46
CA THR A 17 21.71 -0.06 -2.81
C THR A 17 20.25 0.31 -3.08
N SER A 18 19.61 -0.34 -4.06
CA SER A 18 18.15 -0.33 -4.12
C SER A 18 17.65 -1.14 -2.92
N ASN A 19 17.04 -0.48 -1.95
CA ASN A 19 16.33 -1.20 -0.89
C ASN A 19 15.06 -1.75 -1.52
N GLU A 20 15.03 -3.05 -1.74
CA GLU A 20 13.80 -3.76 -2.11
C GLU A 20 12.71 -3.47 -1.07
N PRO A 21 11.46 -3.26 -1.49
CA PRO A 21 10.36 -3.08 -0.55
C PRO A 21 10.27 -4.25 0.44
N GLU A 22 9.95 -3.95 1.69
CA GLU A 22 9.73 -4.96 2.74
C GLU A 22 8.35 -5.62 2.55
N TRP A 23 8.24 -6.52 1.57
CA TRP A 23 6.97 -7.13 1.13
C TRP A 23 6.18 -7.83 2.24
N ASP A 24 6.85 -8.45 3.21
CA ASP A 24 6.19 -9.07 4.37
C ASP A 24 5.50 -8.02 5.27
N ILE A 25 6.10 -6.85 5.43
CA ILE A 25 5.51 -5.72 6.17
C ILE A 25 4.31 -5.18 5.39
N ILE A 26 4.46 -4.98 4.08
CA ILE A 26 3.37 -4.54 3.20
C ILE A 26 2.19 -5.52 3.29
N TYR A 27 2.43 -6.82 3.23
CA TYR A 27 1.39 -7.86 3.37
C TYR A 27 0.68 -7.78 4.71
N THR A 28 1.43 -7.61 5.79
CA THR A 28 0.88 -7.48 7.15
C THR A 28 -0.03 -6.25 7.26
N LYS A 29 0.40 -5.12 6.71
CA LYS A 29 -0.38 -3.86 6.68
C LYS A 29 -1.61 -3.99 5.79
N ALA A 30 -1.50 -4.61 4.62
CA ALA A 30 -2.62 -4.84 3.72
C ALA A 30 -3.67 -5.75 4.36
N SER A 31 -3.23 -6.77 5.11
CA SER A 31 -4.13 -7.66 5.86
C SER A 31 -4.86 -6.93 6.98
N TYR A 32 -4.15 -6.04 7.68
CA TYR A 32 -4.77 -5.14 8.66
C TYR A 32 -5.82 -4.23 8.01
N ALA A 33 -5.46 -3.58 6.89
CA ALA A 33 -6.38 -2.75 6.13
C ALA A 33 -7.61 -3.55 5.66
N LEU A 34 -7.44 -4.78 5.15
CA LEU A 34 -8.54 -5.64 4.70
C LEU A 34 -9.54 -5.94 5.83
N ASN A 35 -9.02 -6.25 7.02
CA ASN A 35 -9.86 -6.47 8.19
C ASN A 35 -10.67 -5.21 8.56
N HIS A 36 -10.05 -4.04 8.45
CA HIS A 36 -10.70 -2.76 8.76
C HIS A 36 -11.70 -2.33 7.68
N THR A 37 -11.43 -2.52 6.39
CA THR A 37 -12.41 -2.27 5.32
C THR A 37 -13.61 -3.20 5.43
N LYS A 38 -13.41 -4.47 5.82
CA LYS A 38 -14.50 -5.41 6.12
C LYS A 38 -15.38 -4.93 7.28
N LYS A 39 -14.78 -4.40 8.34
CA LYS A 39 -15.52 -3.83 9.48
C LYS A 39 -16.26 -2.54 9.09
N ALA A 40 -15.66 -1.68 8.29
CA ALA A 40 -16.32 -0.48 7.76
C ALA A 40 -17.57 -0.86 6.96
N LEU A 41 -17.46 -1.86 6.07
CA LEU A 41 -18.59 -2.38 5.30
C LEU A 41 -19.70 -3.03 6.14
N GLY A 42 -19.30 -3.77 7.18
CA GLY A 42 -20.23 -4.42 8.10
C GLY A 42 -20.86 -3.48 9.13
N SER A 43 -20.41 -2.22 9.20
CA SER A 43 -20.94 -1.25 10.16
C SER A 43 -22.37 -0.86 9.80
N ASN A 44 -23.18 -0.62 10.83
CA ASN A 44 -24.56 -0.10 10.72
C ASN A 44 -24.68 1.34 11.27
N ASN A 45 -23.55 1.97 11.58
CA ASN A 45 -23.43 3.30 12.15
C ASN A 45 -22.34 4.07 11.39
N PHE A 46 -22.63 5.33 11.05
CA PHE A 46 -21.74 6.18 10.25
C PHE A 46 -20.39 6.46 10.89
N ASP A 47 -20.37 6.76 12.18
CA ASP A 47 -19.13 7.03 12.91
C ASP A 47 -18.24 5.79 12.95
N HIS A 48 -18.82 4.60 13.14
CA HIS A 48 -18.05 3.35 13.10
C HIS A 48 -17.50 3.04 11.72
N GLN A 49 -18.28 3.29 10.67
CA GLN A 49 -17.79 3.14 9.31
C GLN A 49 -16.60 4.08 9.04
N ARG A 50 -16.72 5.36 9.40
CA ARG A 50 -15.67 6.36 9.26
C ARG A 50 -14.43 5.93 10.02
N TYR A 51 -14.58 5.57 11.30
CA TYR A 51 -13.50 5.09 12.16
C TYR A 51 -12.73 3.90 11.55
N TYR A 52 -13.46 2.88 11.06
CA TYR A 52 -12.78 1.73 10.46
C TYR A 52 -12.17 2.05 9.09
N SER A 53 -12.74 2.99 8.34
CA SER A 53 -12.13 3.48 7.10
C SER A 53 -10.84 4.24 7.40
N GLU A 54 -10.81 5.06 8.45
CA GLU A 54 -9.61 5.78 8.91
C GLU A 54 -8.48 4.81 9.31
N LYS A 55 -8.81 3.71 9.98
CA LYS A 55 -7.81 2.66 10.28
C LYS A 55 -7.26 1.95 9.05
N ALA A 56 -8.05 1.80 8.00
CA ALA A 56 -7.54 1.31 6.73
C ALA A 56 -6.68 2.37 6.02
N LEU A 57 -7.07 3.65 6.08
CA LEU A 57 -6.31 4.77 5.54
C LEU A 57 -4.90 4.87 6.16
N GLU A 58 -4.81 4.85 7.49
CA GLU A 58 -3.53 4.83 8.22
C GLU A 58 -2.60 3.72 7.69
N ALA A 59 -3.13 2.52 7.48
CA ALA A 59 -2.34 1.39 6.98
C ALA A 59 -1.93 1.53 5.50
N TYR A 60 -2.77 2.15 4.66
CA TYR A 60 -2.44 2.39 3.26
C TYR A 60 -1.41 3.51 3.08
N ILE A 61 -1.42 4.53 3.95
CA ILE A 61 -0.36 5.52 4.01
C ILE A 61 0.98 4.84 4.34
N ASP A 62 1.02 3.99 5.38
CA ASP A 62 2.22 3.21 5.70
C ASP A 62 2.68 2.35 4.49
N ILE A 63 1.75 1.66 3.81
CA ILE A 63 2.07 0.85 2.61
C ILE A 63 2.73 1.71 1.52
N SER A 64 2.22 2.92 1.29
CA SER A 64 2.77 3.83 0.30
C SER A 64 4.23 4.19 0.61
N GLU A 65 4.57 4.44 1.89
CA GLU A 65 5.95 4.73 2.31
C GLU A 65 6.90 3.56 2.01
N TYR A 66 6.47 2.32 2.29
CA TYR A 66 7.27 1.13 1.96
C TYR A 66 7.42 0.89 0.46
N LEU A 67 6.52 1.43 -0.36
CA LEU A 67 6.55 1.29 -1.82
C LEU A 67 7.29 2.44 -2.52
N GLU A 68 7.73 3.50 -1.84
CA GLU A 68 8.46 4.61 -2.46
C GLU A 68 9.73 4.14 -3.20
N THR A 69 10.40 3.12 -2.68
CA THR A 69 11.61 2.55 -3.29
C THR A 69 11.31 1.52 -4.39
N SER A 70 10.03 1.18 -4.60
CA SER A 70 9.60 0.27 -5.66
C SER A 70 9.66 0.96 -7.03
N ASN A 71 10.18 0.23 -8.01
CA ASN A 71 10.13 0.64 -9.43
C ASN A 71 8.79 0.33 -10.11
N ASP A 72 7.79 -0.08 -9.34
CA ASP A 72 6.45 -0.47 -9.81
C ASP A 72 5.49 0.73 -9.75
N ASP A 73 5.55 1.57 -10.79
CA ASP A 73 4.72 2.79 -10.88
C ASP A 73 3.21 2.48 -10.97
N GLU A 74 2.85 1.35 -11.58
CA GLU A 74 1.45 0.92 -11.65
C GLU A 74 0.92 0.55 -10.26
N LEU A 75 1.71 -0.19 -9.48
CA LEU A 75 1.34 -0.51 -8.10
C LEU A 75 1.22 0.76 -7.24
N LYS A 76 2.19 1.68 -7.34
CA LYS A 76 2.12 2.95 -6.60
C LYS A 76 0.85 3.72 -6.92
N LEU A 77 0.47 3.82 -8.20
CA LEU A 77 -0.77 4.48 -8.62
C LEU A 77 -2.02 3.78 -8.05
N LYS A 78 -2.08 2.44 -8.05
CA LYS A 78 -3.20 1.69 -7.44
C LYS A 78 -3.33 1.97 -5.93
N ILE A 79 -2.20 2.11 -5.23
CA ILE A 79 -2.16 2.44 -3.81
C ILE A 79 -2.65 3.88 -3.59
N GLU A 80 -2.19 4.84 -4.37
CA GLU A 80 -2.65 6.24 -4.32
C GLU A 80 -4.16 6.36 -4.60
N ASP A 81 -4.68 5.66 -5.62
CA ASP A 81 -6.11 5.62 -5.92
C ASP A 81 -6.93 5.03 -4.74
N THR A 82 -6.40 4.01 -4.08
CA THR A 82 -7.04 3.40 -2.92
C THR A 82 -7.01 4.31 -1.69
N ILE A 83 -5.92 5.05 -1.48
CA ILE A 83 -5.82 6.12 -0.48
C ILE A 83 -6.87 7.19 -0.74
N SER A 84 -7.01 7.66 -1.99
CA SER A 84 -8.00 8.69 -2.33
C SER A 84 -9.44 8.20 -2.10
N ASP A 85 -9.76 6.95 -2.42
CA ASP A 85 -11.07 6.37 -2.09
C ASP A 85 -11.27 6.25 -0.56
N LEU A 86 -10.22 5.95 0.21
CA LEU A 86 -10.26 5.91 1.67
C LEU A 86 -10.49 7.30 2.29
N GLU A 87 -9.81 8.33 1.81
CA GLU A 87 -10.04 9.72 2.21
C GLU A 87 -11.51 10.11 1.97
N HIS A 88 -12.07 9.78 0.80
CA HIS A 88 -13.47 10.01 0.53
C HIS A 88 -14.42 9.21 1.43
N ALA A 89 -14.05 7.99 1.85
CA ALA A 89 -14.83 7.21 2.79
C ALA A 89 -14.81 7.81 4.21
N VAL A 90 -13.66 8.35 4.63
CA VAL A 90 -13.46 9.00 5.94
C VAL A 90 -14.18 10.34 5.99
N ASP A 91 -14.00 11.18 4.97
CA ASP A 91 -14.53 12.54 4.92
C ASP A 91 -15.90 12.64 4.27
N ALA A 92 -16.55 11.50 4.02
CA ALA A 92 -17.88 11.45 3.46
C ALA A 92 -18.85 12.37 4.24
N PRO A 93 -19.67 13.16 3.55
CA PRO A 93 -20.65 14.04 4.21
C PRO A 93 -21.92 13.30 4.62
N ASP A 94 -22.13 12.08 4.11
CA ASP A 94 -23.25 11.22 4.46
C ASP A 94 -22.91 9.74 4.37
N TRP A 95 -23.78 8.93 4.98
CA TRP A 95 -23.67 7.48 5.11
C TRP A 95 -23.56 6.76 3.76
N ASP A 96 -24.34 7.18 2.76
CA ASP A 96 -24.39 6.48 1.49
C ASP A 96 -23.10 6.71 0.67
N ARG A 97 -22.59 7.94 0.67
CA ARG A 97 -21.29 8.26 0.08
C ARG A 97 -20.16 7.54 0.79
N GLY A 98 -20.16 7.52 2.12
CA GLY A 98 -19.19 6.73 2.88
C GLY A 98 -19.21 5.28 2.40
N ARG A 99 -20.40 4.65 2.33
CA ARG A 99 -20.51 3.21 1.99
C ARG A 99 -20.14 2.89 0.57
N PHE A 100 -20.41 3.81 -0.36
CA PHE A 100 -19.94 3.69 -1.72
C PHE A 100 -18.42 3.53 -1.77
N TYR A 101 -17.68 4.43 -1.12
CA TYR A 101 -16.23 4.39 -1.11
C TYR A 101 -15.68 3.22 -0.27
N SER A 102 -16.21 2.95 0.93
CA SER A 102 -15.78 1.77 1.72
C SER A 102 -15.93 0.45 0.95
N LYS A 103 -16.93 0.33 0.07
CA LYS A 103 -17.10 -0.85 -0.80
C LYS A 103 -16.04 -0.94 -1.89
N ARG A 104 -15.70 0.18 -2.52
CA ARG A 104 -14.62 0.24 -3.51
C ARG A 104 -13.29 -0.13 -2.87
N VAL A 105 -12.95 0.49 -1.75
CA VAL A 105 -11.71 0.21 -1.02
C VAL A 105 -11.64 -1.26 -0.62
N HIS A 106 -12.71 -1.83 -0.05
CA HIS A 106 -12.68 -3.25 0.32
C HIS A 106 -12.34 -4.16 -0.86
N LYS A 107 -12.92 -3.90 -2.04
CA LYS A 107 -12.61 -4.64 -3.26
C LYS A 107 -11.16 -4.43 -3.68
N ASN A 108 -10.69 -3.18 -3.70
CA ASN A 108 -9.30 -2.86 -4.06
C ASN A 108 -8.30 -3.53 -3.10
N THR A 109 -8.60 -3.60 -1.81
CA THR A 109 -7.74 -4.28 -0.83
C THR A 109 -7.74 -5.80 -1.02
N GLN A 110 -8.87 -6.41 -1.42
CA GLN A 110 -8.89 -7.82 -1.79
C GLN A 110 -8.00 -8.09 -3.02
N ASP A 111 -8.08 -7.21 -4.03
CA ASP A 111 -7.27 -7.33 -5.24
C ASP A 111 -5.78 -7.14 -4.94
N PHE A 112 -5.45 -6.18 -4.06
CA PHE A 112 -4.08 -5.97 -3.64
C PHE A 112 -3.51 -7.15 -2.86
N ILE A 113 -4.28 -7.77 -1.95
CA ILE A 113 -3.86 -9.00 -1.26
C ILE A 113 -3.61 -10.12 -2.26
N LEU A 114 -4.47 -10.29 -3.26
CA LEU A 114 -4.25 -11.29 -4.32
C LEU A 114 -2.95 -11.00 -5.11
N GLU A 115 -2.67 -9.75 -5.44
CA GLU A 115 -1.43 -9.37 -6.11
C GLU A 115 -0.19 -9.69 -5.25
N LEU A 116 -0.27 -9.48 -3.94
CA LEU A 116 0.78 -9.85 -3.00
C LEU A 116 0.95 -11.37 -2.86
N ASP A 117 -0.15 -12.13 -2.83
CA ASP A 117 -0.12 -13.60 -2.82
C ASP A 117 0.59 -14.15 -4.07
N LEU A 118 0.28 -13.61 -5.25
CA LEU A 118 0.93 -14.00 -6.50
C LEU A 118 2.43 -13.67 -6.48
N ARG A 119 2.80 -12.47 -6.02
CA ARG A 119 4.20 -12.06 -5.87
C ARG A 119 4.97 -12.99 -4.93
N ALA A 120 4.37 -13.42 -3.82
CA ALA A 120 4.99 -14.34 -2.88
C ALA A 120 5.26 -15.73 -3.51
N ILE A 121 4.35 -16.20 -4.37
CA ILE A 121 4.54 -17.45 -5.14
C ILE A 121 5.70 -17.29 -6.12
N GLU A 122 5.74 -16.21 -6.89
CA GLU A 122 6.82 -15.94 -7.86
C GLU A 122 8.19 -15.89 -7.18
N ILE A 123 8.29 -15.30 -5.99
CA ILE A 123 9.54 -15.27 -5.21
C ILE A 123 9.94 -16.66 -4.72
N ALA A 124 8.99 -17.52 -4.35
CA ALA A 124 9.27 -18.87 -3.86
C ALA A 124 9.69 -19.86 -4.97
N GLU A 125 9.32 -19.59 -6.22
CA GLU A 125 9.64 -20.43 -7.38
C GLU A 125 10.96 -20.06 -8.07
N ASN A 126 11.54 -18.89 -7.76
CA ASN A 126 12.80 -18.39 -8.31
C ASN A 126 13.98 -18.55 -7.33
#